data_AF-A0A1A8L6Y9-F1
#
_entry.id   AF-A0A1A8L6Y9-F1
#
_cell.length_a   1.000
_cell.length_b   1.000
_cell.length_c   1.000
_cell.angle_alpha   90.00
_cell.angle_beta   90.00
_cell.angle_gamma   90.00
#
_symmetry.space_group_name_H-M   'P 1'
#
loop_
_entity.id
_entity.type
_entity.pdbx_description
1 polymer ?
#
loop_
_entity_poly.entity_id
_entity_poly.type
_entity_poly.pdbx_seq_one_letter_code
_entity_poly.pdbx_strand_id
1 'polypeptide(L)'
;DWYHGAIPRLEVQQLLENSGDFLVRKSQEKHGYVLSVQWDGSSRHFLIQNTDNLYRLDGEGFNSIPKLIHHLQSSRQPITKRSDVLLKKPVLKDKWVLEHDDIILGPLIGRGNFGEVY
;
A
#
# COMPACT_ATOMS: atom_id res chain seq x y z
N ASP A 1 -6.68 -7.32 -6.44
CA ASP A 1 -5.95 -7.08 -5.18
C ASP A 1 -4.84 -6.06 -5.35
N TRP A 2 -5.01 -4.83 -4.81
CA TRP A 2 -3.99 -3.74 -4.81
C TRP A 2 -3.33 -3.54 -3.45
N TYR A 3 -3.65 -4.38 -2.47
CA TYR A 3 -3.05 -4.35 -1.14
C TYR A 3 -1.87 -5.34 -1.09
N HIS A 4 -0.68 -4.84 -0.78
CA HIS A 4 0.58 -5.60 -0.84
C HIS A 4 1.14 -5.96 0.54
N GLY A 5 0.36 -5.78 1.61
CA GLY A 5 0.84 -6.07 2.96
C GLY A 5 2.05 -5.22 3.36
N ALA A 6 2.98 -5.80 4.13
CA ALA A 6 4.16 -5.10 4.67
C ALA A 6 5.35 -5.12 3.70
N ILE A 7 5.17 -4.61 2.48
CA ILE A 7 6.23 -4.52 1.46
C ILE A 7 7.15 -3.29 1.69
N PRO A 8 8.49 -3.43 1.56
CA PRO A 8 9.44 -2.33 1.68
C PRO A 8 9.26 -1.23 0.63
N ARG A 9 9.72 -0.01 0.95
CA ARG A 9 9.62 1.15 0.03
C ARG A 9 10.37 0.92 -1.30
N LEU A 10 11.50 0.24 -1.27
CA LEU A 10 12.32 -0.01 -2.45
C LEU A 10 11.58 -0.90 -3.47
N GLU A 11 10.99 -1.98 -3.00
CA GLU A 11 10.20 -2.92 -3.81
C GLU A 11 8.97 -2.21 -4.44
N VAL A 12 8.32 -1.34 -3.68
CA VAL A 12 7.19 -0.53 -4.18
C VAL A 12 7.61 0.35 -5.35
N GLN A 13 8.81 0.93 -5.33
CA GLN A 13 9.30 1.75 -6.44
C GLN A 13 9.54 0.93 -7.72
N GLN A 14 9.88 -0.35 -7.58
CA GLN A 14 10.08 -1.25 -8.73
C GLN A 14 8.73 -1.69 -9.34
N LEU A 15 7.68 -1.77 -8.52
CA LEU A 15 6.34 -2.17 -8.96
C LEU A 15 5.55 -1.03 -9.63
N LEU A 16 5.87 0.23 -9.32
CA LEU A 16 5.14 1.37 -9.86
C LEU A 16 5.87 1.97 -11.07
N GLU A 17 5.43 1.61 -12.26
CA GLU A 17 6.10 1.97 -13.51
C GLU A 17 5.58 3.29 -14.11
N ASN A 18 4.25 3.45 -14.18
CA ASN A 18 3.61 4.51 -14.95
C ASN A 18 2.96 5.58 -14.06
N SER A 19 2.84 6.80 -14.57
CA SER A 19 2.17 7.89 -13.85
C SER A 19 0.68 7.59 -13.61
N GLY A 20 0.32 7.44 -12.33
CA GLY A 20 -1.00 7.04 -11.86
C GLY A 20 -1.11 5.56 -11.45
N ASP A 21 -0.03 4.78 -11.60
CA ASP A 21 0.08 3.45 -11.01
C ASP A 21 0.10 3.59 -9.49
N PHE A 22 -0.64 2.73 -8.79
CA PHE A 22 -0.75 2.79 -7.34
C PHE A 22 -0.91 1.42 -6.66
N LEU A 23 -0.54 1.38 -5.39
CA LEU A 23 -0.84 0.28 -4.48
C LEU A 23 -0.99 0.78 -3.04
N VAL A 24 -1.59 -0.03 -2.19
CA VAL A 24 -1.62 0.23 -0.74
C VAL A 24 -0.76 -0.81 -0.04
N ARG A 25 0.00 -0.35 0.95
CA ARG A 25 0.83 -1.20 1.80
C ARG A 25 0.63 -0.87 3.27
N LYS A 26 0.93 -1.82 4.13
CA LYS A 26 1.07 -1.59 5.58
C LYS A 26 2.40 -0.89 5.82
N SER A 27 2.39 0.15 6.66
CA SER A 27 3.63 0.79 7.07
C SER A 27 4.39 -0.09 8.07
N GLN A 28 5.71 -0.22 7.91
CA GLN A 28 6.57 -0.97 8.82
C GLN A 28 7.01 -0.14 10.03
N GLU A 29 7.20 1.18 9.84
CA GLU A 29 7.69 2.09 10.88
C GLU A 29 6.56 2.77 11.68
N LYS A 30 5.37 2.85 11.09
CA LYS A 30 4.19 3.52 11.68
C LYS A 30 3.02 2.57 11.69
N HIS A 31 2.18 2.63 12.73
CA HIS A 31 0.89 1.97 12.70
C HIS A 31 0.00 2.62 11.63
N GLY A 32 -0.44 1.84 10.65
CA GLY A 32 -1.37 2.29 9.61
C GLY A 32 -1.02 1.83 8.20
N TYR A 33 -1.67 2.45 7.23
CA TYR A 33 -1.60 2.11 5.81
C TYR A 33 -1.03 3.27 5.01
N VAL A 34 -0.32 2.96 3.93
CA VAL A 34 0.29 3.95 3.05
C VAL A 34 -0.18 3.68 1.63
N LEU A 35 -0.76 4.70 0.99
CA LEU A 35 -1.04 4.73 -0.43
C LEU A 35 0.22 5.19 -1.15
N SER A 36 0.78 4.33 -2.00
CA SER A 36 1.96 4.63 -2.81
C SER A 36 1.55 4.78 -4.27
N VAL A 37 1.97 5.85 -4.93
CA VAL A 37 1.56 6.21 -6.27
C VAL A 37 2.76 6.73 -7.06
N GLN A 38 2.95 6.25 -8.28
CA GLN A 38 3.94 6.83 -9.19
C GLN A 38 3.32 8.06 -9.86
N TRP A 39 4.02 9.18 -9.78
CA TRP A 39 3.55 10.41 -10.40
C TRP A 39 4.72 11.27 -10.84
N ASP A 40 4.73 11.64 -12.11
CA ASP A 40 5.76 12.51 -12.70
C ASP A 40 7.18 11.97 -12.47
N GLY A 41 7.38 10.68 -12.77
CA GLY A 41 8.67 10.00 -12.62
C GLY A 41 9.11 9.72 -11.19
N SER A 42 8.32 10.10 -10.17
CA SER A 42 8.65 9.90 -8.76
C SER A 42 7.56 9.18 -7.98
N SER A 43 7.95 8.25 -7.11
CA SER A 43 7.01 7.56 -6.22
C SER A 43 6.66 8.44 -5.03
N ARG A 44 5.37 8.76 -4.90
CA ARG A 44 4.79 9.54 -3.81
C ARG A 44 4.09 8.61 -2.84
N HIS A 45 4.24 8.86 -1.55
CA HIS A 45 3.70 8.01 -0.49
C HIS A 45 2.86 8.85 0.47
N PHE A 46 1.60 8.47 0.63
CA PHE A 46 0.62 9.18 1.45
C PHE A 46 0.17 8.28 2.59
N LEU A 47 0.33 8.75 3.83
CA LEU A 47 -0.15 8.04 5.00
C LEU A 47 -1.68 8.17 5.07
N ILE A 48 -2.38 7.04 5.09
CA ILE A 48 -3.82 7.00 5.30
C ILE A 48 -4.07 7.17 6.80
N GLN A 49 -4.71 8.26 7.17
CA GLN A 49 -5.08 8.55 8.54
C GLN A 49 -6.36 7.79 8.89
N ASN A 50 -6.42 7.27 10.11
CA ASN A 50 -7.64 6.73 10.68
C ASN A 50 -8.02 7.58 11.90
N THR A 51 -9.11 8.33 11.77
CA THR A 51 -9.65 9.20 12.81
C THR A 51 -11.13 8.90 12.95
N ASP A 52 -11.59 8.62 14.17
CA ASP A 52 -12.98 8.26 14.49
C ASP A 52 -13.50 7.07 13.65
N ASN A 53 -12.66 6.05 13.45
CA ASN A 53 -12.95 4.88 12.60
C ASN A 53 -13.20 5.21 11.11
N LEU A 54 -12.73 6.37 10.64
CA LEU A 54 -12.81 6.78 9.25
C LEU A 54 -11.41 6.98 8.65
N TYR A 55 -11.18 6.34 7.52
CA TYR A 55 -9.96 6.41 6.71
C TYR A 55 -9.99 7.61 5.78
N ARG A 56 -8.95 8.45 5.82
CA ARG A 56 -8.85 9.67 4.98
C ARG A 56 -7.40 10.01 4.63
N LEU A 57 -7.24 10.85 3.61
CA LEU A 57 -5.95 11.44 3.20
C LEU A 57 -5.92 12.95 3.47
N ASP A 58 -6.73 13.72 2.74
CA ASP A 58 -6.80 15.19 2.90
C ASP A 58 -8.24 15.74 2.72
N GLY A 59 -9.24 14.88 2.93
CA GLY A 59 -10.64 15.19 2.61
C GLY A 59 -11.63 14.28 3.32
N GLU A 60 -12.61 13.81 2.57
CA GLU A 60 -13.68 12.93 3.05
C GLU A 60 -13.12 11.66 3.71
N GLY A 61 -13.75 11.27 4.82
CA GLY A 61 -13.42 10.05 5.54
C GLY A 61 -14.36 8.90 5.17
N PHE A 62 -13.80 7.71 5.02
CA PHE A 62 -14.53 6.52 4.60
C PHE A 62 -14.41 5.42 5.65
N ASN A 63 -15.45 4.60 5.82
CA ASN A 63 -15.42 3.50 6.78
C ASN A 63 -14.50 2.33 6.36
N SER A 64 -13.93 2.35 5.15
CA SER A 64 -12.92 1.38 4.73
C SER A 64 -11.98 1.98 3.68
N ILE A 65 -10.73 1.47 3.65
CA ILE A 65 -9.74 1.86 2.64
C ILE A 65 -10.21 1.56 1.22
N PRO A 66 -10.84 0.40 0.91
CA PRO A 66 -11.36 0.16 -0.42
C PRO A 66 -12.36 1.21 -0.91
N LYS A 67 -13.21 1.74 -0.03
CA LYS A 67 -14.14 2.82 -0.40
C LYS A 67 -13.41 4.13 -0.67
N LEU A 68 -12.41 4.48 0.15
CA LEU A 68 -11.55 5.64 -0.08
C LEU A 68 -10.86 5.54 -1.45
N ILE A 69 -10.24 4.40 -1.77
CA ILE A 69 -9.56 4.17 -3.05
C ILE A 69 -10.53 4.23 -4.23
N HIS A 70 -11.68 3.55 -4.11
CA HIS A 70 -12.72 3.57 -5.14
C HIS A 70 -13.22 4.98 -5.41
N HIS A 71 -13.47 5.77 -4.36
CA HIS A 71 -13.89 7.17 -4.49
C HIS A 71 -12.84 7.96 -5.29
N LEU A 72 -11.57 7.96 -4.87
CA LEU A 72 -10.48 8.68 -5.53
C LEU A 72 -10.31 8.29 -7.01
N GLN A 73 -10.44 7.00 -7.32
CA GLN A 73 -10.31 6.51 -8.70
C GLN A 73 -11.52 6.89 -9.57
N SER A 74 -12.73 6.80 -9.03
CA SER A 74 -13.99 7.11 -9.76
C SER A 74 -14.20 8.60 -9.98
N SER A 75 -13.90 9.43 -8.98
CA SER A 75 -14.10 10.88 -9.02
C SER A 75 -12.96 11.61 -9.74
N ARG A 76 -11.85 10.91 -10.01
CA ARG A 76 -10.61 11.47 -10.55
C ARG A 76 -10.16 12.71 -9.79
N GLN A 77 -10.37 12.71 -8.47
CA GLN A 77 -9.92 13.77 -7.59
C GLN A 77 -8.45 13.58 -7.23
N PRO A 78 -7.71 14.68 -7.03
CA PRO A 78 -6.37 14.61 -6.50
C PRO A 78 -6.33 14.02 -5.08
N ILE A 79 -5.30 13.24 -4.80
CA ILE A 79 -5.13 12.55 -3.50
C ILE A 79 -5.10 13.53 -2.32
N THR A 80 -4.48 14.69 -2.53
CA THR A 80 -4.47 15.80 -1.58
C THR A 80 -4.77 17.10 -2.30
N LYS A 81 -5.30 18.11 -1.61
CA LYS A 81 -5.61 19.42 -2.19
C LYS A 81 -4.37 20.18 -2.67
N ARG A 82 -3.18 19.77 -2.20
CA ARG A 82 -1.89 20.37 -2.53
C ARG A 82 -1.10 19.59 -3.59
N SER A 83 -1.63 18.46 -4.06
CA SER A 83 -0.95 17.59 -5.01
C SER A 83 -1.86 17.29 -6.19
N ASP A 84 -1.37 17.41 -7.42
CA ASP A 84 -2.15 17.05 -8.62
C ASP A 84 -2.15 15.53 -8.91
N VAL A 85 -1.85 14.71 -7.90
CA VAL A 85 -1.66 13.26 -8.06
C VAL A 85 -3.00 12.56 -8.17
N LEU A 86 -3.21 11.81 -9.25
CA LEU A 86 -4.43 11.05 -9.52
C LEU A 86 -4.19 9.54 -9.51
N LEU A 87 -5.15 8.78 -8.98
CA LEU A 87 -5.15 7.32 -9.09
C LEU A 87 -5.70 6.89 -10.44
N LYS A 88 -4.95 6.07 -11.17
CA LYS A 88 -5.37 5.55 -12.48
C LYS A 88 -5.45 4.04 -12.50
N LYS A 89 -4.33 3.36 -12.24
CA LYS A 89 -4.21 1.92 -12.42
C LYS A 89 -3.72 1.27 -11.12
N PRO A 90 -4.46 0.30 -10.57
CA PRO A 90 -3.98 -0.48 -9.44
C PRO A 90 -2.88 -1.44 -9.92
N VAL A 91 -1.77 -1.48 -9.18
CA VAL A 91 -0.75 -2.52 -9.31
C VAL A 91 -1.18 -3.70 -8.47
N LEU A 92 -1.41 -4.83 -9.13
CA LEU A 92 -1.90 -6.03 -8.49
C LEU A 92 -0.74 -6.81 -7.87
N LYS A 93 -0.99 -7.48 -6.74
CA LYS A 93 -0.05 -8.43 -6.16
C LYS A 93 0.10 -9.62 -7.11
N ASP A 94 1.34 -10.02 -7.43
CA ASP A 94 1.56 -11.26 -8.16
C ASP A 94 1.06 -12.45 -7.33
N LYS A 95 0.40 -13.41 -7.99
CA LYS A 95 -0.19 -14.59 -7.35
C LYS A 95 0.83 -15.51 -6.64
N TRP A 96 2.13 -15.27 -6.85
CA TRP A 96 3.23 -16.04 -6.25
C TRP A 96 3.69 -15.51 -4.88
N VAL A 97 3.14 -14.38 -4.43
CA VAL A 97 3.45 -13.87 -3.08
C VAL A 97 2.59 -14.63 -2.08
N LEU A 98 3.16 -15.69 -1.50
CA LEU A 98 2.58 -16.50 -0.42
C LEU A 98 1.91 -15.59 0.62
N GLU A 99 0.63 -15.84 0.88
CA GLU A 99 -0.07 -15.24 2.00
C GLU A 99 0.37 -15.95 3.29
N HIS A 100 0.59 -15.18 4.35
CA HIS A 100 1.07 -15.64 5.66
C HIS A 100 0.08 -16.58 6.41
N ASP A 101 -1.05 -16.93 5.79
CA ASP A 101 -2.01 -17.92 6.31
C ASP A 101 -1.72 -19.36 5.86
N ASP A 102 -0.84 -19.58 4.87
CA ASP A 102 -0.50 -20.92 4.36
C ASP A 102 0.80 -21.50 4.94
N ILE A 103 1.42 -20.85 5.93
CA ILE A 103 2.66 -21.32 6.55
C ILE A 103 2.37 -21.77 7.99
N ILE A 104 2.16 -23.07 8.18
CA ILE A 104 2.35 -23.69 9.49
C ILE A 104 3.85 -23.67 9.76
N LEU A 105 4.32 -22.73 10.59
CA LEU A 105 5.72 -22.67 11.00
C LEU A 105 6.08 -23.97 11.72
N GLY A 106 7.06 -24.68 11.19
CA GLY A 106 7.60 -25.90 11.76
C GLY A 106 8.52 -25.62 12.97
N PRO A 107 9.08 -26.67 13.58
CA PRO A 107 10.10 -26.51 14.61
C PRO A 107 11.37 -25.88 14.03
N LEU A 108 11.97 -24.94 14.76
CA LEU A 108 13.20 -24.22 14.42
C LEU A 108 14.29 -25.15 13.85
N ILE A 109 14.63 -24.98 12.57
CA ILE A 109 15.64 -25.77 11.87
C ILE A 109 17.02 -25.11 11.93
N GLY A 110 17.11 -23.79 12.14
CA GLY A 110 18.42 -23.14 12.30
C GLY A 110 18.39 -21.62 12.51
N ARG A 111 19.58 -21.02 12.65
CA ARG A 111 19.78 -19.56 12.70
C ARG A 111 20.73 -19.13 11.58
N GLY A 112 20.28 -18.21 10.73
CA GLY A 112 21.08 -17.59 9.67
C GLY A 112 21.37 -16.11 9.95
N ASN A 113 22.13 -15.47 9.05
CA ASN A 113 22.54 -14.07 9.18
C ASN A 113 21.38 -13.04 9.20
N PHE A 114 20.15 -13.46 8.89
CA PHE A 114 18.96 -12.60 8.86
C PHE A 114 17.87 -13.02 9.85
N GLY A 115 18.12 -14.03 10.71
CA GLY A 115 17.19 -14.45 11.75
C GLY A 115 17.04 -15.96 11.90
N GLU A 116 16.05 -16.33 12.71
CA GLU A 116 15.65 -17.71 12.99
C GLU A 116 14.89 -18.31 11.79
N VAL A 117 15.25 -19.55 11.44
CA VAL A 117 14.65 -20.34 10.36
C VAL A 117 13.80 -21.42 11.01
N TYR A 118 12.49 -21.33 10.81
CA TYR A 118 11.46 -22.26 11.29
C TYR A 118 10.98 -23.18 10.17
#